data_AF-A0A1I0Z4P2-F1
#
_entry.id   AF-A0A1I0Z4P2-F1
#
_cell.length_a   1.000
_cell.length_b   1.000
_cell.length_c   1.000
_cell.angle_alpha   90.00
_cell.angle_beta   90.00
_cell.angle_gamma   90.00
#
_symmetry.space_group_name_H-M   'P 1'
#
loop_
_entity.id
_entity.type
_entity.pdbx_description
1 polymer ?
#
loop_
_entity_poly.entity_id
_entity_poly.type
_entity_poly.pdbx_seq_one_letter_code
_entity_poly.pdbx_strand_id
1 'polypeptide(L)'
;MEQQSIAVLKQLFEADKLDETYINKLKSDERKGVQQLIERYERQQLKEKALEENFIRMSQYEQKRYAEGCHYIAGMDEAGRVI
;
A
#
# COMPACT_ATOMS: atom_id res chain seq x y z
N MET A 1 -7.79 30.67 2.35
CA MET A 1 -7.31 29.53 3.16
C MET A 1 -5.80 29.51 3.03
N GLU A 2 -5.06 29.54 4.13
CA GLU A 2 -3.60 29.55 4.09
C GLU A 2 -3.07 28.24 3.47
N GLN A 3 -2.23 28.35 2.45
CA GLN A 3 -1.56 27.19 1.88
C GLN A 3 -0.55 26.66 2.89
N GLN A 4 -0.77 25.45 3.39
CA GLN A 4 0.19 24.76 4.24
C GLN A 4 1.50 24.51 3.46
N SER A 5 2.61 24.51 4.20
CA SER A 5 3.91 24.20 3.63
C SER A 5 3.99 22.72 3.25
N ILE A 6 4.82 22.40 2.25
CA ILE A 6 5.05 21.02 1.79
C ILE A 6 5.56 20.14 2.94
N ALA A 7 6.32 20.70 3.89
CA ALA A 7 6.80 19.98 5.06
C ALA A 7 5.66 19.52 5.99
N VAL A 8 4.66 20.39 6.21
CA VAL A 8 3.47 20.05 7.01
C VAL A 8 2.64 19.00 6.28
N LEU A 9 2.41 19.17 4.97
CA LEU A 9 1.67 18.20 4.17
C LEU A 9 2.32 16.81 4.22
N LYS A 10 3.66 16.75 4.14
CA LYS A 10 4.40 15.49 4.24
C LYS A 10 4.18 14.81 5.59
N GLN A 11 4.20 15.54 6.70
CA GLN A 11 3.91 14.98 8.03
C GLN A 11 2.46 14.49 8.13
N LEU A 12 1.51 15.18 7.50
CA LEU A 12 0.11 14.76 7.48
C LEU A 12 -0.11 13.47 6.67
N PHE A 13 0.57 13.33 5.54
CA PHE A 13 0.60 12.09 4.74
C PHE A 13 1.26 10.95 5.51
N GLU A 14 2.37 11.19 6.21
CA GLU A 14 3.05 10.15 7.02
C GLU A 14 2.23 9.74 8.25
N ALA A 15 1.45 10.66 8.82
CA ALA A 15 0.55 10.39 9.93
C ALA A 15 -0.79 9.77 9.51
N ASP A 16 -1.04 9.63 8.20
CA ASP A 16 -2.30 9.17 7.61
C ASP A 16 -3.53 9.91 8.14
N LYS A 17 -3.35 11.21 8.43
CA LYS A 17 -4.40 12.09 9.02
C LYS A 17 -5.16 12.90 7.96
N LEU A 18 -5.01 12.52 6.69
CA LEU A 18 -5.61 13.24 5.57
C LEU A 18 -6.88 12.55 5.11
N ASP A 19 -8.00 13.24 5.26
CA ASP A 19 -9.26 12.80 4.66
C ASP A 19 -9.16 12.83 3.12
N GLU A 20 -9.90 11.93 2.47
CA GLU A 20 -10.02 11.90 1.01
C GLU A 20 -10.46 13.25 0.43
N THR A 21 -11.31 13.99 1.14
CA THR A 21 -11.74 15.33 0.73
C THR A 21 -10.59 16.33 0.69
N TYR A 22 -9.64 16.20 1.61
CA TYR A 22 -8.45 17.06 1.67
C TYR A 22 -7.44 16.65 0.60
N ILE A 23 -7.23 15.35 0.39
CA ILE A 23 -6.40 14.83 -0.70
C ILE A 23 -6.91 15.29 -2.07
N ASN A 24 -8.23 15.25 -2.29
CA ASN A 24 -8.84 15.75 -3.53
C ASN A 24 -8.64 17.26 -3.72
N LYS A 25 -8.64 18.06 -2.64
CA LYS A 25 -8.27 19.48 -2.74
C LYS A 25 -6.80 19.67 -3.09
N LEU A 26 -5.91 18.84 -2.53
CA LEU A 26 -4.49 18.87 -2.83
C LEU A 26 -4.18 18.45 -4.28
N LYS A 27 -5.03 17.64 -4.92
CA LYS A 27 -4.90 17.31 -6.35
C LYS A 27 -5.05 18.54 -7.26
N SER A 28 -5.81 19.53 -6.82
CA SER A 28 -5.92 20.82 -7.49
C SER A 28 -4.74 21.77 -7.22
N ASP A 29 -3.78 21.37 -6.38
CA ASP A 29 -2.58 22.13 -6.12
C ASP A 29 -1.56 21.93 -7.26
N GLU A 30 -1.14 23.03 -7.90
CA GLU A 30 -0.19 23.01 -9.01
C GLU A 30 1.27 22.84 -8.55
N ARG A 31 1.54 22.94 -7.23
CA ARG A 31 2.89 22.78 -6.70
C ARG A 31 3.36 21.35 -6.91
N LYS A 32 4.40 21.18 -7.73
CA LYS A 32 5.02 19.87 -8.04
C LYS A 32 5.30 19.01 -6.79
N GLY A 33 5.74 19.62 -5.68
CA GLY A 33 6.00 18.90 -4.44
C GLY A 33 4.74 18.28 -3.81
N VAL A 34 3.59 18.92 -3.95
CA VAL A 34 2.30 18.41 -3.44
C VAL A 34 1.81 17.27 -4.34
N GLN A 35 1.92 17.43 -5.66
CA GLN A 35 1.56 16.36 -6.60
C GLN A 35 2.40 15.10 -6.40
N GLN A 36 3.72 15.25 -6.19
CA GLN A 36 4.60 14.11 -5.88
C GLN A 36 4.22 13.40 -4.57
N LEU A 37 3.77 14.15 -3.55
CA LEU A 37 3.29 13.55 -2.30
C LEU A 37 2.03 12.72 -2.53
N ILE A 38 1.07 13.25 -3.30
CA ILE A 38 -0.18 12.53 -3.64
C ILE A 38 0.13 11.27 -4.42
N GLU A 39 0.95 11.33 -5.47
CA GLU A 39 1.30 10.14 -6.25
C GLU A 39 1.97 9.07 -5.40
N ARG A 40 2.84 9.47 -4.46
CA ARG A 40 3.48 8.52 -3.54
C ARG A 40 2.44 7.84 -2.64
N TYR A 41 1.52 8.61 -2.09
CA TYR A 41 0.44 8.10 -1.24
C TYR A 41 -0.47 7.14 -2.03
N GLU A 42 -0.93 7.53 -3.23
CA GLU A 42 -1.78 6.67 -4.07
C GLU A 42 -1.08 5.36 -4.47
N ARG A 43 0.22 5.42 -4.80
CA ARG A 43 1.01 4.21 -5.07
C ARG A 43 1.11 3.29 -3.86
N GLN A 44 1.14 3.85 -2.65
CA GLN A 44 1.18 3.06 -1.43
C GLN A 44 -0.17 2.39 -1.16
N GLN A 45 -1.28 3.13 -1.26
CA GLN A 45 -2.63 2.58 -1.16
C GLN A 45 -2.89 1.46 -2.18
N LEU A 46 -2.44 1.64 -3.43
CA LEU A 46 -2.57 0.60 -4.47
C LEU A 46 -1.79 -0.66 -4.12
N LYS A 47 -0.60 -0.54 -3.52
CA LYS A 47 0.19 -1.70 -3.08
C LYS A 47 -0.48 -2.43 -1.92
N GLU A 48 -1.01 -1.69 -0.95
CA GLU A 48 -1.73 -2.28 0.19
C GLU A 48 -2.99 -3.01 -0.27
N LYS A 49 -3.77 -2.40 -1.16
CA LYS A 49 -4.93 -3.04 -1.77
C LYS A 49 -4.55 -4.29 -2.57
N ALA A 50 -3.49 -4.22 -3.37
CA ALA A 50 -3.01 -5.39 -4.12
C ALA A 50 -2.53 -6.53 -3.20
N LEU A 51 -1.91 -6.19 -2.06
CA LEU A 51 -1.52 -7.15 -1.02
C LEU A 51 -2.74 -7.80 -0.37
N GLU A 52 -3.76 -7.01 -0.03
CA GLU A 52 -5.03 -7.50 0.51
C GLU A 52 -5.75 -8.43 -0.47
N GLU A 53 -5.86 -8.03 -1.74
CA GLU A 53 -6.41 -8.87 -2.81
C GLU A 53 -5.62 -10.17 -2.97
N ASN A 54 -4.29 -10.11 -2.91
CA ASN A 54 -3.43 -11.28 -2.95
C ASN A 54 -3.67 -12.21 -1.75
N PHE A 55 -3.79 -11.65 -0.56
CA PHE A 55 -4.03 -12.39 0.67
C PHE A 55 -5.38 -13.11 0.62
N ILE A 56 -6.45 -12.41 0.21
CA ILE A 56 -7.78 -13.00 0.01
C ILE A 56 -7.70 -14.13 -1.02
N ARG A 57 -7.02 -13.89 -2.13
CA ARG A 57 -6.82 -14.88 -3.19
C ARG A 57 -6.09 -16.12 -2.69
N MET A 58 -4.98 -15.97 -1.97
CA MET A 58 -4.22 -17.07 -1.38
C MET A 58 -5.04 -17.86 -0.36
N SER A 59 -5.77 -17.17 0.54
CA SER A 59 -6.65 -17.77 1.54
C SER A 59 -7.76 -18.62 0.90
N GLN A 60 -8.30 -18.18 -0.24
CA GLN A 60 -9.31 -18.93 -1.00
C GLN A 60 -8.73 -20.19 -1.69
N TYR A 61 -7.48 -20.14 -2.16
CA TYR A 61 -6.81 -21.29 -2.77
C TYR A 61 -6.32 -22.32 -1.74
N GLU A 62 -5.94 -21.87 -0.53
CA GLU A 62 -5.54 -22.77 0.55
C GLU A 62 -6.70 -23.70 0.97
N GLN A 63 -7.94 -23.19 1.08
CA GLN A 63 -9.09 -24.05 1.41
C GLN A 63 -9.40 -25.11 0.34
N LYS A 64 -9.13 -24.84 -0.95
CA LYS A 64 -9.32 -25.83 -2.01
C LYS A 64 -8.26 -26.93 -2.02
N ARG A 65 -7.02 -26.64 -1.62
CA ARG A 65 -5.93 -27.64 -1.57
C ARG A 65 -5.88 -28.45 -0.27
N TYR A 66 -6.43 -27.94 0.83
CA TYR A 66 -6.59 -28.72 2.06
C TYR A 66 -7.62 -29.86 1.93
N ALA A 67 -8.54 -29.78 0.96
CA ALA A 67 -9.52 -30.84 0.68
C ALA A 67 -8.95 -32.03 -0.12
N GLU A 68 -7.73 -31.94 -0.66
CA GLU A 68 -7.09 -32.99 -1.48
C GLU A 68 -5.88 -33.67 -0.79
N GLY A 69 -5.84 -33.68 0.55
CA GLY A 69 -5.08 -34.69 1.31
C GLY A 69 -3.54 -34.64 1.25
N CYS A 70 -2.91 -33.56 0.80
CA CYS A 70 -1.45 -33.46 0.79
C CYS A 70 -0.89 -33.03 2.15
N HIS A 71 -0.58 -34.03 2.99
CA HIS A 71 0.00 -33.89 4.33
C HIS A 71 1.54 -33.75 4.32
N TYR A 72 2.14 -33.00 3.39
CA TYR A 72 3.58 -32.71 3.41
C TYR A 72 3.90 -31.34 2.81
N ILE A 73 3.99 -30.34 3.68
CA ILE A 73 4.66 -29.07 3.37
C ILE A 73 6.14 -29.27 3.75
N ALA A 74 6.97 -29.71 2.80
CA ALA A 74 8.41 -29.59 2.93
C ALA A 74 8.79 -28.15 2.57
N GLY A 75 8.89 -27.29 3.59
CA GLY A 75 9.39 -25.93 3.42
C GLY A 75 10.88 -25.97 3.08
N MET A 76 11.22 -25.73 1.82
CA MET A 76 12.55 -25.23 1.45
C MET A 76 12.41 -23.77 1.03
N ASP A 77 12.47 -22.89 2.01
CA ASP A 77 12.76 -21.47 1.82
C ASP A 77 14.28 -21.30 1.94
N GLU A 78 14.98 -21.43 0.82
CA GLU A 78 16.40 -21.06 0.76
C GLU A 78 16.50 -19.59 0.30
N ALA A 79 15.95 -18.69 1.11
CA ALA A 79 16.22 -17.26 1.03
C ALA A 79 17.64 -16.99 1.56
N GLY A 80 18.64 -17.34 0.75
CA GLY A 80 20.04 -17.22 1.12
C GLY A 80 20.95 -17.24 -0.08
N ARG A 81 21.17 -16.06 -0.68
CA ARG A 81 22.50 -15.66 -1.18
C ARG A 81 22.57 -14.14 -1.38
N VAL A 82 22.98 -13.48 -0.31
CA VAL A 82 23.98 -12.41 -0.36
C VAL A 82 25.20 -12.99 -1.07
N ILE A 83 25.64 -12.43 -2.22
CA ILE A 83 26.80 -11.53 -2.41
C ILE A 83 26.68 -10.89 -3.81
#